data_AF-A0A7Y0AYN0-F1
#
_entry.id   AF-A0A7Y0AYN0-F1
#
_cell.length_a   1.000
_cell.length_b   1.000
_cell.length_c   1.000
_cell.angle_alpha   90.00
_cell.angle_beta   90.00
_cell.angle_gamma   90.00
#
_symmetry.space_group_name_H-M   'P 1'
#
loop_
_entity.id
_entity.type
_entity.pdbx_description
1 polymer ?
#
loop_
_entity_poly.entity_id
_entity_poly.type
_entity_poly.pdbx_seq_one_letter_code
_entity_poly.pdbx_strand_id
1 'polypeptide(L)'
;MIEKEELQIYRLLPSAPLTDPNWQNVSLQGEVVVRARSTGDARLVASEAETDFRDIGAKPAEDVSTSFASAFRNEKLYTVVLDTSGRYPADGERGIVAGQPLQNAIAPLQR
;
A
#
# COMPACT_ATOMS: atom_id res chain seq x y z
N MET A 1 27.22 13.37 -8.12
CA MET A 1 26.17 13.17 -9.14
C MET A 1 25.06 12.44 -8.42
N ILE A 2 23.93 13.08 -8.12
CA ILE A 2 22.78 12.35 -7.58
C ILE A 2 22.13 11.72 -8.80
N GLU A 3 22.19 10.39 -8.92
CA GLU A 3 21.41 9.67 -9.91
C GLU A 3 19.95 10.09 -9.69
N LYS A 4 19.35 10.76 -10.67
CA LYS A 4 17.90 10.92 -10.70
C LYS A 4 17.35 9.52 -10.89
N GLU A 5 17.07 8.83 -9.80
CA GLU A 5 16.37 7.55 -9.86
C GLU A 5 15.02 7.82 -10.53
N GLU A 6 14.88 7.38 -11.78
CA GLU A 6 13.62 7.49 -12.51
C GLU A 6 12.57 6.71 -11.74
N LEU A 7 11.58 7.44 -11.25
CA LEU A 7 10.44 6.81 -10.59
C LEU A 7 9.62 6.08 -11.62
N GLN A 8 9.26 4.85 -11.29
CA GLN A 8 8.43 3.99 -12.13
C GLN A 8 7.15 3.62 -11.40
N ILE A 9 6.16 3.20 -12.19
CA ILE A 9 4.88 2.76 -11.67
C ILE A 9 4.94 1.27 -11.38
N TYR A 10 4.64 0.91 -10.14
CA TYR A 10 4.55 -0.46 -9.68
C TYR A 10 3.15 -0.76 -9.18
N ARG A 11 2.66 -1.95 -9.48
CA ARG A 11 1.36 -2.45 -9.03
C ARG A 11 1.58 -3.61 -8.07
N LEU A 12 1.00 -3.50 -6.89
CA LEU A 12 0.94 -4.55 -5.89
C LEU A 12 -0.39 -5.25 -6.04
N LEU A 13 -0.34 -6.51 -6.44
CA LEU A 13 -1.50 -7.35 -6.70
C LEU A 13 -1.56 -8.46 -5.65
N PRO A 14 -2.71 -8.70 -5.01
CA PRO A 14 -2.87 -9.88 -4.18
C PRO A 14 -2.77 -11.12 -5.06
N SER A 15 -1.78 -11.97 -4.79
CA SER A 15 -1.54 -13.21 -5.52
C SER A 15 -1.91 -14.46 -4.73
N ALA A 16 -1.99 -14.35 -3.40
CA ALA A 16 -2.46 -15.43 -2.55
C ALA A 16 -4.00 -15.55 -2.53
N PRO A 17 -4.54 -16.77 -2.43
CA PRO A 17 -5.97 -16.98 -2.24
C PRO A 17 -6.43 -16.42 -0.90
N LEU A 18 -7.69 -15.98 -0.80
CA LEU A 18 -8.27 -15.43 0.44
C LEU A 18 -8.26 -16.39 1.63
N THR A 19 -8.16 -17.69 1.35
CA THR A 19 -8.05 -18.75 2.35
C THR A 19 -6.62 -19.00 2.83
N ASP A 20 -5.63 -18.26 2.32
CA ASP A 20 -4.23 -18.46 2.68
C ASP A 20 -4.00 -18.08 4.16
N PRO A 21 -3.35 -18.94 4.97
CA PRO A 21 -3.10 -18.67 6.37
C PRO A 21 -2.22 -17.42 6.61
N ASN A 22 -1.44 -16.98 5.61
CA ASN A 22 -0.66 -15.76 5.72
C ASN A 22 -1.55 -14.50 5.83
N TRP A 23 -2.84 -14.57 5.47
CA TRP A 23 -3.82 -13.49 5.67
C TRP A 23 -4.32 -13.38 7.12
N GLN A 24 -4.14 -14.40 7.98
CA GLN A 24 -4.81 -14.45 9.30
C GLN A 24 -4.49 -13.27 10.22
N ASN A 25 -3.36 -12.59 10.02
CA ASN A 25 -2.92 -11.47 10.85
C ASN A 25 -2.74 -10.16 10.07
N VAL A 26 -3.19 -10.09 8.81
CA VAL A 26 -3.03 -8.92 7.97
C VAL A 26 -4.30 -8.62 7.18
N SER A 27 -4.61 -7.35 6.99
CA SER A 27 -5.78 -6.96 6.21
C SER A 27 -5.54 -7.25 4.73
N LEU A 28 -6.46 -7.97 4.10
CA LEU A 28 -6.49 -8.06 2.64
C LEU A 28 -6.79 -6.66 2.09
N GLN A 29 -5.85 -6.16 1.31
CA GLN A 29 -6.01 -4.91 0.57
C GLN A 29 -6.21 -5.22 -0.93
N GLY A 30 -6.90 -4.35 -1.64
CA GLY A 30 -7.06 -4.52 -3.09
C GLY A 30 -5.74 -4.40 -3.86
N GLU A 31 -5.86 -4.26 -5.17
CA GLU A 31 -4.74 -3.79 -5.98
C GLU A 31 -4.35 -2.37 -5.57
N VAL A 32 -3.04 -2.14 -5.38
CA VAL A 32 -2.48 -0.82 -5.09
C VAL A 32 -1.42 -0.47 -6.12
N VAL A 33 -1.42 0.76 -6.59
CA VAL A 33 -0.48 1.29 -7.57
C VAL A 33 0.34 2.37 -6.89
N VAL A 34 1.66 2.22 -6.95
CA VAL A 34 2.63 3.14 -6.34
C VAL A 34 3.63 3.64 -7.37
N ARG A 35 4.13 4.83 -7.13
CA ARG A 35 5.30 5.41 -7.78
C ARG A 35 6.48 5.20 -6.86
N ALA A 36 7.46 4.42 -7.32
CA ALA A 36 8.62 4.03 -6.53
C ALA A 36 9.85 3.84 -7.42
N ARG A 37 11.02 3.69 -6.80
CA ARG A 37 12.31 3.52 -7.50
C ARG A 37 12.60 2.07 -7.88
N SER A 38 12.06 1.14 -7.11
CA SER A 38 12.26 -0.30 -7.28
C SER A 38 11.08 -1.08 -6.72
N THR A 39 11.03 -2.39 -6.95
CA THR A 39 10.05 -3.28 -6.33
C THR A 39 10.13 -3.29 -4.81
N GLY A 40 11.33 -3.16 -4.23
CA GLY A 40 11.52 -3.06 -2.79
C GLY A 40 10.97 -1.74 -2.22
N ASP A 41 11.27 -0.63 -2.89
CA ASP A 41 10.73 0.69 -2.52
C ASP A 41 9.21 0.75 -2.71
N ALA A 42 8.66 0.10 -3.74
CA ALA A 42 7.23 0.01 -3.97
C ALA A 42 6.49 -0.63 -2.77
N ARG A 43 7.06 -1.69 -2.18
CA ARG A 43 6.50 -2.30 -0.97
C ARG A 43 6.59 -1.38 0.23
N LEU A 44 7.70 -0.64 0.36
CA LEU A 44 7.87 0.32 1.44
C LEU A 44 6.81 1.43 1.33
N VAL A 45 6.68 2.05 0.15
CA VAL A 45 5.67 3.09 -0.13
C VAL A 45 4.26 2.59 0.15
N ALA A 46 3.92 1.37 -0.29
CA ALA A 46 2.61 0.78 -0.03
C ALA A 46 2.35 0.52 1.47
N SER A 47 3.39 0.10 2.21
CA SER A 47 3.30 -0.12 3.67
C SER A 47 3.19 1.19 4.46
N GLU A 48 3.92 2.22 4.04
CA GLU A 48 3.88 3.56 4.63
C GLU A 48 2.47 4.14 4.47
N ALA A 49 1.88 4.02 3.27
CA ALA A 49 0.51 4.43 3.01
C ALA A 49 -0.49 3.74 3.95
N GLU A 50 -0.40 2.42 4.17
CA GLU A 50 -1.26 1.71 5.13
C GLU A 50 -1.22 2.31 6.55
N THR A 51 -0.06 2.82 6.97
CA THR A 51 0.16 3.40 8.29
C THR A 51 -0.44 4.81 8.40
N ASP A 52 -0.17 5.68 7.42
CA ASP A 52 -0.74 7.03 7.36
C ASP A 52 -2.28 7.02 7.36
N PHE A 53 -2.93 6.01 6.77
CA PHE A 53 -4.39 5.88 6.80
C PHE A 53 -4.96 5.42 8.14
N ARG A 54 -4.17 4.77 9.01
CA ARG A 54 -4.66 4.27 10.30
C ARG A 54 -4.64 5.34 11.40
N ASP A 55 -3.80 6.38 11.25
CA ASP A 55 -3.56 7.39 12.28
C ASP A 55 -4.54 8.59 12.25
N ILE A 56 -5.36 8.73 11.21
CA ILE A 56 -6.24 9.91 11.00
C ILE A 56 -7.53 9.96 11.85
N GLY A 57 -7.63 9.19 12.94
CA GLY A 57 -8.84 9.24 13.79
C GLY A 57 -8.77 8.63 15.20
N ALA A 58 -7.63 8.13 15.66
CA ALA A 58 -7.53 7.52 16.99
C ALA A 58 -7.28 8.59 18.06
N LYS A 59 -8.20 8.72 19.03
CA LYS A 59 -7.94 9.46 20.28
C LYS A 59 -6.78 8.80 21.03
N PRO A 60 -5.90 9.56 21.71
CA PRO A 60 -4.71 8.99 22.35
C PRO A 60 -5.10 8.32 23.67
N ALA A 61 -5.62 7.11 23.60
CA ALA A 61 -5.75 6.20 24.74
C ALA A 61 -6.19 4.83 24.24
N GLU A 62 -5.29 4.08 23.63
CA GLU A 62 -5.30 2.62 23.74
C GLU A 62 -3.96 2.10 23.21
N ASP A 63 -3.08 1.79 24.17
CA ASP A 63 -1.98 0.85 23.99
C ASP A 63 -2.57 -0.47 23.50
N VAL A 64 -2.43 -0.84 22.22
CA VAL A 64 -2.62 -2.23 21.80
C VAL A 64 -2.08 -2.52 20.39
N SER A 65 -1.35 -3.62 20.36
CA SER A 65 -1.13 -4.55 19.23
C SER A 65 0.14 -4.36 18.40
N THR A 66 1.22 -4.93 18.96
CA THR A 66 2.20 -5.78 18.29
C THR A 66 2.20 -5.67 16.77
N SER A 67 3.15 -4.89 16.24
CA SER A 67 3.67 -4.91 14.87
C SER A 67 2.85 -5.73 13.87
N PHE A 68 1.72 -5.16 13.40
CA PHE A 68 1.06 -5.62 12.19
C PHE A 68 2.09 -5.49 11.05
N ALA A 69 2.70 -6.60 10.66
CA ALA A 69 3.53 -6.62 9.46
C ALA A 69 2.59 -6.34 8.28
N SER A 70 2.73 -5.17 7.64
CA SER A 70 1.91 -4.79 6.47
C SER A 70 1.86 -5.94 5.46
N ALA A 71 0.67 -6.27 4.97
CA ALA A 71 0.47 -7.35 4.01
C ALA A 71 1.32 -7.14 2.74
N PHE A 72 1.55 -5.88 2.36
CA PHE A 72 2.37 -5.50 1.20
C PHE A 72 3.85 -5.86 1.33
N ARG A 73 4.35 -6.07 2.55
CA ARG A 73 5.72 -6.56 2.77
C ARG A 73 5.84 -8.06 2.54
N ASN A 74 4.74 -8.80 2.57
CA ASN A 74 4.77 -10.25 2.40
C ASN A 74 4.70 -10.63 0.92
N GLU A 75 5.83 -11.08 0.38
CA GLU A 75 5.97 -11.49 -1.03
C GLU A 75 5.10 -12.69 -1.40
N LYS A 76 4.65 -13.49 -0.42
CA LYS A 76 3.73 -14.61 -0.64
C LYS A 76 2.30 -14.14 -0.83
N LEU A 77 1.95 -12.96 -0.31
CA LEU A 77 0.61 -12.39 -0.37
C LEU A 77 0.46 -11.42 -1.54
N TYR A 78 1.47 -10.58 -1.76
CA TYR A 78 1.49 -9.58 -2.82
C TYR A 78 2.65 -9.77 -3.79
N THR A 79 2.29 -9.77 -5.06
CA THR A 79 3.25 -9.68 -6.15
C THR A 79 3.35 -8.23 -6.62
N VAL A 80 4.58 -7.74 -6.76
CA VAL A 80 4.86 -6.41 -7.30
C VAL A 80 5.22 -6.56 -8.76
N VAL A 81 4.49 -5.87 -9.63
CA VAL A 81 4.75 -5.86 -11.08
C VAL A 81 5.00 -4.43 -11.54
N LEU A 82 5.99 -4.24 -12.41
CA LEU A 82 6.20 -2.96 -13.09
C LEU A 82 5.06 -2.74 -14.08
N ASP A 83 4.41 -1.57 -14.01
CA ASP A 83 3.39 -1.16 -14.96
C ASP A 83 3.99 -0.26 -16.03
N THR A 84 4.13 -0.80 -17.23
CA THR A 84 4.60 -0.09 -18.42
C THR A 84 3.46 0.28 -19.37
N SER A 85 2.20 0.09 -18.96
CA SER A 85 1.03 0.34 -19.82
C SER A 85 0.81 1.81 -20.16
N GLY A 86 1.46 2.74 -19.44
CA GLY A 86 1.24 4.18 -19.58
C GLY A 86 -0.10 4.66 -19.03
N ARG A 87 -0.86 3.80 -18.34
CA ARG A 87 -2.15 4.14 -17.72
C ARG A 87 -2.01 5.19 -16.62
N TYR A 88 -0.88 5.21 -15.92
CA TYR A 88 -0.63 6.10 -14.80
C TYR A 88 0.55 7.05 -15.10
N PRO A 89 0.49 8.31 -14.64
CA PRO A 89 1.56 9.26 -14.90
C PRO A 89 2.85 8.83 -14.19
N ALA A 90 3.90 8.54 -14.96
CA ALA A 90 5.22 8.21 -14.42
C ALA A 90 5.83 9.40 -13.67
N ASP A 91 5.57 10.62 -14.15
CA ASP A 91 5.98 11.87 -13.50
C ASP A 91 5.21 12.12 -12.20
N GLY A 92 5.92 12.65 -11.20
CA GLY A 92 5.36 13.03 -9.91
C GLY A 92 6.22 12.54 -8.74
N GLU A 93 5.78 12.80 -7.52
CA GLU A 93 6.50 12.38 -6.31
C GLU A 93 6.28 10.90 -5.98
N ARG A 94 7.25 10.29 -5.30
CA ARG A 94 7.15 8.91 -4.78
C ARG A 94 5.94 8.81 -3.85
N GLY A 95 5.06 7.84 -4.08
CA GLY A 95 3.80 7.73 -3.33
C GLY A 95 2.77 6.83 -4.00
N ILE A 96 1.57 6.75 -3.42
CA ILE A 96 0.43 6.03 -4.02
C ILE A 96 -0.09 6.81 -5.22
N VAL A 97 -0.31 6.13 -6.33
CA VAL A 97 -0.86 6.69 -7.57
C VAL A 97 -2.32 6.28 -7.76
N ALA A 98 -2.65 5.04 -7.40
CA ALA A 98 -4.02 4.52 -7.47
C ALA A 98 -4.21 3.33 -6.53
N GLY A 99 -5.46 2.93 -6.32
CA GLY A 99 -5.84 1.90 -5.35
C GLY A 99 -6.22 2.53 -4.02
N GLN A 100 -7.37 2.10 -3.50
CA GLN A 100 -7.79 2.44 -2.15
C GLN A 100 -7.44 1.28 -1.24
N PRO A 101 -6.50 1.42 -0.28
CA PRO A 101 -6.56 0.59 0.92
C PRO A 101 -7.95 0.83 1.51
N LEU A 102 -8.78 -0.21 1.59
CA LEU A 102 -10.21 -0.13 1.90
C LEU A 102 -10.45 0.81 3.09
N GLN A 103 -10.92 2.02 2.82
CA GLN A 103 -11.59 2.82 3.83
C GLN A 103 -12.92 2.11 4.09
N ASN A 104 -13.13 1.63 5.30
CA ASN A 104 -14.48 1.67 5.83
C ASN A 104 -14.87 3.15 5.84
N ALA A 105 -15.55 3.59 4.79
CA ALA A 105 -16.01 4.95 4.63
C ALA A 105 -16.93 5.29 5.80
N ILE A 106 -16.41 5.97 6.82
CA ILE A 106 -17.24 6.70 7.77
C ILE A 106 -17.68 7.94 7.00
N ALA A 107 -18.80 7.83 6.28
CA ALA A 107 -19.41 8.98 5.64
C ALA A 107 -19.68 10.05 6.73
N PRO A 108 -19.26 11.31 6.56
CA PRO A 108 -19.75 12.36 7.42
C PRO A 108 -21.24 12.53 7.12
N LEU A 109 -22.10 12.23 8.10
CA LEU A 109 -23.48 12.70 8.10
C LEU A 109 -23.42 14.23 8.23
N GLN A 110 -23.32 14.91 7.09
CA GLN A 110 -23.52 16.36 7.00
C GLN A 110 -24.95 16.65 7.45
N ARG A 111 -25.10 17.50 8.47
CA ARG A 111 -26.38 17.99 8.97
C ARG A 111 -26.46 19.49 8.78
#